data_AF-A0A7S3T6L8-F1
#
_entry.id   AF-A0A7S3T6L8-F1
#
_cell.length_a   1.000
_cell.length_b   1.000
_cell.length_c   1.000
_cell.angle_alpha   90.00
_cell.angle_beta   90.00
_cell.angle_gamma   90.00
#
_symmetry.space_group_name_H-M   'P 1'
#
loop_
_entity.id
_entity.type
_entity.pdbx_description
1 polymer ?
#
loop_
_entity_poly.entity_id
_entity_poly.type
_entity_poly.pdbx_seq_one_letter_code
_entity_poly.pdbx_strand_id
1 'polypeptide(L)'
;MAAAGNLVDWCVTSECFDAAFRVAASEIKLGGMTAPDVVIGDFSVLRFLLSVVVAGVVSNVAMRIADTIARLLFTHFDAAKCSLPSVLPWPDPPGNSAPFDVPVPEASAEQLGKFLAFRGVALPATEAARREAAAREAVSYMAELFDRKHNEWCYRHYALKEKGLCFPYRAPFMNAWDFYGETSAHLRPVGNGQVIFALHHTVEGLLLPLLYFSSGDASFFYLALYADMGVEAYDILALLWRRATGADHTLTRHHPSVDAVLVPHHLFAICYELIGLMAGPLLSKTFMLHVVASAHLSGVFILAAIVLHQTPAQAWPRFLYGFQGAVLAAIYACRVVWWAPIAAASLRLAYTGFLPPLLTPHGVASEPRLLSPCFAAMLLLIAFYTYFNADQIVYNRKLLRKAGERLRLATKKERPSYSC
;
A
#
# COMPACT_ATOMS: atom_id res chain seq x y z
N MET A 1 29.99 -0.84 -6.14
CA MET A 1 29.54 0.38 -6.85
C MET A 1 29.26 1.52 -5.89
N ALA A 2 28.29 1.45 -4.97
CA ALA A 2 28.10 2.49 -3.92
C ALA A 2 29.32 2.66 -2.98
N ALA A 3 30.02 1.56 -2.67
CA ALA A 3 31.24 1.59 -1.85
C ALA A 3 32.50 2.10 -2.59
N ALA A 4 32.42 2.36 -3.90
CA ALA A 4 33.57 2.73 -4.73
C ALA A 4 33.68 4.26 -4.95
N GLY A 5 32.86 5.08 -4.31
CA GLY A 5 32.92 6.55 -4.45
C GLY A 5 32.54 7.10 -5.83
N ASN A 6 32.27 6.25 -6.82
CA ASN A 6 31.79 6.63 -8.15
C ASN A 6 30.28 6.97 -8.14
N LEU A 7 29.88 7.92 -7.30
CA LEU A 7 28.62 8.66 -7.40
C LEU A 7 28.81 9.95 -8.23
N VAL A 8 29.94 10.10 -8.93
CA VAL A 8 30.30 11.31 -9.69
C VAL A 8 29.31 11.61 -10.82
N ASP A 9 28.60 10.60 -11.33
CA ASP A 9 27.50 10.78 -12.30
C ASP A 9 26.10 10.89 -11.66
N TRP A 10 26.02 10.82 -10.33
CA TRP A 10 24.78 10.88 -9.53
C TRP A 10 24.81 12.16 -8.70
N CYS A 11 24.80 13.28 -9.38
CA CYS A 11 24.82 14.56 -8.69
C CYS A 11 23.41 14.92 -8.18
N VAL A 12 23.29 15.02 -6.85
CA VAL A 12 22.02 15.12 -6.09
C VAL A 12 21.68 16.58 -5.69
N THR A 13 22.41 17.55 -6.22
CA THR A 13 22.24 18.97 -5.90
C THR A 13 21.19 19.62 -6.83
N SER A 14 20.62 20.75 -6.41
CA SER A 14 19.73 21.56 -7.25
C SER A 14 20.40 21.95 -8.57
N GLU A 15 21.71 22.18 -8.58
CA GLU A 15 22.52 22.50 -9.76
C GLU A 15 22.60 21.34 -10.77
N CYS A 16 22.54 20.11 -10.29
CA CYS A 16 22.59 18.92 -11.14
C CYS A 16 21.23 18.48 -11.65
N PHE A 17 20.17 18.71 -10.88
CA PHE A 17 18.81 18.73 -11.41
C PHE A 17 18.67 19.81 -12.50
N ASP A 18 19.20 21.01 -12.26
CA ASP A 18 19.28 22.08 -13.25
C ASP A 18 20.03 21.66 -14.51
N ALA A 19 21.15 20.94 -14.40
CA ALA A 19 21.92 20.43 -15.53
C ALA A 19 21.20 19.29 -16.28
N ALA A 20 20.54 18.36 -15.58
CA ALA A 20 19.78 17.27 -16.21
C ALA A 20 18.54 17.77 -16.99
N PHE A 21 17.94 18.89 -16.54
CA PHE A 21 16.86 19.57 -17.27
C PHE A 21 17.35 20.62 -18.27
N ARG A 22 18.61 21.06 -18.18
CA ARG A 22 19.31 21.81 -19.23
C ARG A 22 19.95 20.82 -20.20
N VAL A 23 19.15 20.03 -20.90
CA VAL A 23 19.61 19.56 -22.21
C VAL A 23 19.66 20.81 -23.09
N ALA A 24 20.84 21.42 -23.13
CA ALA A 24 21.10 22.49 -24.07
C ALA A 24 20.88 21.89 -25.46
N ALA A 25 20.03 22.52 -26.26
CA ALA A 25 19.76 22.14 -27.65
C ALA A 25 21.05 21.94 -28.48
N SER A 26 22.20 22.40 -27.98
CA SER A 26 23.54 22.24 -28.54
C SER A 26 24.21 20.87 -28.34
N GLU A 27 23.78 20.02 -27.40
CA GLU A 27 24.43 18.71 -27.13
C GLU A 27 23.80 17.54 -27.89
N ILE A 28 22.68 17.77 -28.60
CA ILE A 28 22.10 16.79 -29.52
C ILE A 28 22.83 16.89 -30.87
N LYS A 29 24.09 16.44 -30.90
CA LYS A 29 24.82 16.14 -32.13
C LYS A 29 25.20 14.65 -32.13
N LEU A 30 24.23 13.81 -32.46
CA LEU A 30 24.52 12.44 -32.86
C LEU A 30 25.03 12.45 -34.31
N GLY A 31 26.34 12.34 -34.47
CA GLY A 31 27.00 11.81 -35.67
C GLY A 31 26.44 12.24 -37.03
N GLY A 32 26.28 13.55 -37.27
CA GLY A 32 25.96 14.08 -38.60
C GLY A 32 24.48 14.13 -39.00
N MET A 33 23.54 13.81 -38.10
CA MET A 33 22.12 14.09 -38.33
C MET A 33 21.70 15.36 -37.60
N THR A 34 21.41 16.42 -38.34
CA THR A 34 20.65 17.58 -37.85
C THR A 34 19.26 17.07 -37.47
N ALA A 35 18.88 17.16 -36.19
CA ALA A 35 17.60 16.68 -35.70
C ALA A 35 16.49 17.73 -35.91
N PRO A 36 15.46 17.48 -36.74
CA PRO A 36 14.12 18.00 -36.49
C PRO A 36 13.39 17.15 -35.44
N ASP A 37 13.89 15.96 -35.10
CA ASP A 37 13.13 14.94 -34.38
C ASP A 37 13.84 14.49 -33.09
N VAL A 38 13.75 15.31 -32.04
CA VAL A 38 13.80 14.75 -30.68
C VAL A 38 12.45 14.06 -30.49
N VAL A 39 12.42 12.72 -30.48
CA VAL A 39 11.20 12.00 -30.09
C VAL A 39 10.98 12.23 -28.60
N ILE A 40 10.21 13.27 -28.30
CA ILE A 40 9.64 13.58 -27.01
C ILE A 40 8.62 12.49 -26.69
N GLY A 41 8.74 11.88 -25.52
CA GLY A 41 7.84 10.89 -24.91
C GLY A 41 6.85 10.15 -25.82
N ASP A 42 7.06 8.86 -26.05
CA ASP A 42 6.12 7.98 -26.78
C ASP A 42 4.91 7.59 -25.90
N PHE A 43 4.05 8.57 -25.60
CA PHE A 43 2.72 8.29 -25.04
C PHE A 43 1.81 7.73 -26.13
N SER A 44 1.33 6.51 -25.92
CA SER A 44 0.41 5.80 -26.80
C SER A 44 -0.86 5.50 -26.03
N VAL A 45 -1.97 6.10 -26.48
CA VAL A 45 -3.31 5.81 -25.94
C VAL A 45 -3.61 4.32 -26.03
N LEU A 46 -3.21 3.66 -27.12
CA LEU A 46 -3.41 2.22 -27.29
C LEU A 46 -2.64 1.41 -26.24
N ARG A 47 -1.37 1.76 -25.97
CA ARG A 47 -0.58 1.07 -24.92
C ARG A 47 -1.16 1.31 -23.54
N PHE A 48 -1.65 2.52 -23.26
CA PHE A 48 -2.34 2.83 -22.01
C PHE A 48 -3.63 2.01 -21.86
N LEU A 49 -4.51 2.00 -22.86
CA LEU A 49 -5.75 1.20 -22.79
C LEU A 49 -5.44 -0.29 -22.65
N LEU A 50 -4.42 -0.79 -23.35
CA LEU A 50 -3.96 -2.17 -23.19
C LEU A 50 -3.42 -2.43 -21.78
N SER A 51 -2.65 -1.49 -21.21
CA SER A 51 -2.11 -1.65 -19.86
C SER A 51 -3.21 -1.69 -18.81
N VAL A 52 -4.30 -0.94 -18.96
CA VAL A 52 -5.49 -1.05 -18.09
C VAL A 52 -6.12 -2.45 -18.16
N VAL A 53 -6.28 -3.00 -19.36
CA VAL A 53 -6.85 -4.35 -19.55
C VAL A 53 -5.92 -5.41 -18.93
N VAL A 54 -4.62 -5.32 -19.22
CA VAL A 54 -3.60 -6.24 -18.67
C VAL A 54 -3.56 -6.14 -17.15
N ALA A 55 -3.56 -4.93 -16.60
CA ALA A 55 -3.60 -4.67 -15.16
C ALA A 55 -4.82 -5.34 -14.52
N GLY A 56 -6.01 -5.19 -15.12
CA GLY A 56 -7.22 -5.85 -14.65
C GLY A 56 -7.11 -7.37 -14.63
N VAL A 57 -6.61 -7.98 -15.72
CA VAL A 57 -6.41 -9.44 -15.80
C VAL A 57 -5.38 -9.91 -14.78
N VAL A 58 -4.19 -9.31 -14.77
CA VAL A 58 -3.08 -9.70 -13.89
C VAL A 58 -3.46 -9.54 -12.43
N SER A 59 -4.07 -8.41 -12.05
CA SER A 59 -4.52 -8.16 -10.68
C SER A 59 -5.55 -9.18 -10.21
N ASN A 60 -6.56 -9.47 -11.03
CA ASN A 60 -7.58 -10.45 -10.64
C ASN A 60 -7.03 -11.88 -10.57
N VAL A 61 -6.11 -12.26 -11.48
CA VAL A 61 -5.44 -13.56 -11.43
C VAL A 61 -4.55 -13.65 -10.18
N ALA A 62 -3.74 -12.62 -9.91
CA ALA A 62 -2.87 -12.55 -8.75
C ALA A 62 -3.66 -12.63 -7.44
N MET A 63 -4.81 -11.95 -7.35
CA MET A 63 -5.71 -12.03 -6.20
C MET A 63 -6.23 -13.44 -5.94
N ARG A 64 -6.58 -14.19 -7.00
CA ARG A 64 -7.03 -15.59 -6.88
C ARG A 64 -5.90 -16.53 -6.46
N ILE A 65 -4.70 -16.32 -7.01
CA ILE A 65 -3.50 -17.08 -6.65
C ILE A 65 -3.15 -16.81 -5.17
N ALA A 66 -3.15 -15.54 -4.75
CA ALA A 66 -2.90 -15.14 -3.37
C ALA A 66 -3.93 -15.74 -2.40
N ASP A 67 -5.23 -15.72 -2.73
CA ASP A 67 -6.29 -16.39 -1.96
C ASP A 67 -6.02 -17.89 -1.83
N THR A 68 -5.68 -18.56 -2.94
CA THR A 68 -5.40 -20.01 -2.95
C THR A 68 -4.20 -20.34 -2.08
N ILE A 69 -3.08 -19.63 -2.24
CA ILE A 69 -1.86 -19.82 -1.44
C ILE A 69 -2.16 -19.54 0.04
N ALA A 70 -2.85 -18.45 0.36
CA ALA A 70 -3.18 -18.09 1.73
C ALA A 70 -4.07 -19.15 2.40
N ARG A 71 -5.02 -19.75 1.67
CA ARG A 71 -5.80 -20.88 2.18
C ARG A 71 -4.93 -22.09 2.48
N LEU A 72 -4.02 -22.44 1.58
CA LEU A 72 -3.13 -23.59 1.78
C LEU A 72 -2.18 -23.41 2.96
N LEU A 73 -1.69 -22.19 3.19
CA LEU A 73 -0.67 -21.92 4.20
C LEU A 73 -1.22 -21.46 5.56
N PHE A 74 -2.38 -20.82 5.59
CA PHE A 74 -2.87 -20.06 6.76
C PHE A 74 -4.34 -20.36 7.08
N THR A 75 -4.81 -21.60 6.86
CA THR A 75 -6.13 -22.07 7.36
C THR A 75 -6.05 -23.37 8.17
N HIS A 76 -4.92 -23.62 8.83
CA HIS A 76 -4.76 -24.81 9.65
C HIS A 76 -5.64 -24.71 10.90
N PHE A 77 -6.69 -25.52 10.95
CA PHE A 77 -7.62 -25.55 12.07
C PHE A 77 -7.21 -26.52 13.18
N ASP A 78 -7.31 -26.07 14.44
CA ASP A 78 -7.01 -26.81 15.65
C ASP A 78 -7.96 -26.37 16.78
N ALA A 79 -9.00 -27.17 17.03
CA ALA A 79 -10.01 -26.86 18.02
C ALA A 79 -9.45 -26.75 19.45
N ALA A 80 -8.33 -27.42 19.75
CA ALA A 80 -7.73 -27.42 21.08
C ALA A 80 -7.09 -26.07 21.46
N LYS A 81 -6.82 -25.22 20.47
CA LYS A 81 -6.24 -23.88 20.66
C LYS A 81 -7.28 -22.76 20.72
N CYS A 82 -8.56 -23.08 20.47
CA CYS A 82 -9.63 -22.09 20.48
C CYS A 82 -10.10 -21.80 21.91
N SER A 83 -10.70 -20.62 22.09
CA SER A 83 -11.43 -20.24 23.31
C SER A 83 -12.86 -19.79 22.97
N LEU A 84 -13.76 -19.80 23.94
CA LEU A 84 -15.14 -19.32 23.87
C LEU A 84 -15.28 -18.08 24.76
N PRO A 85 -16.18 -17.16 24.42
CA PRO A 85 -16.49 -16.03 25.28
C PRO A 85 -17.26 -16.49 26.53
N SER A 86 -16.84 -16.06 27.72
CA SER A 86 -17.55 -16.29 28.98
C SER A 86 -18.86 -15.49 29.08
N VAL A 87 -18.95 -14.37 28.36
CA VAL A 87 -20.11 -13.47 28.32
C VAL A 87 -20.57 -13.28 26.88
N LEU A 88 -21.89 -13.30 26.68
CA LEU A 88 -22.52 -13.17 25.37
C LEU A 88 -23.52 -11.99 25.39
N PRO A 89 -23.44 -11.03 24.43
CA PRO A 89 -22.39 -10.89 23.43
C PRO A 89 -21.04 -10.50 24.05
N TRP A 90 -19.94 -10.86 23.38
CA TRP A 90 -18.58 -10.56 23.88
C TRP A 90 -18.34 -9.04 23.94
N PRO A 91 -17.88 -8.49 25.08
CA PRO A 91 -17.60 -7.07 25.23
C PRO A 91 -16.27 -6.71 24.55
N ASP A 92 -16.28 -6.58 23.22
CA ASP A 92 -15.09 -6.27 22.44
C ASP A 92 -14.73 -4.77 22.54
N PRO A 93 -13.61 -4.39 23.20
CA PRO A 93 -13.31 -2.98 23.48
C PRO A 93 -12.85 -2.20 22.23
N PRO A 94 -12.96 -0.86 22.21
CA PRO A 94 -12.41 -0.03 21.14
C PRO A 94 -10.91 -0.25 20.95
N GLY A 95 -10.44 -0.24 19.69
CA GLY A 95 -9.04 -0.48 19.35
C GLY A 95 -8.72 -1.97 19.22
N ASN A 96 -7.89 -2.52 20.10
CA ASN A 96 -7.48 -3.94 19.99
C ASN A 96 -8.63 -4.85 20.40
N SER A 97 -8.88 -5.93 19.64
CA SER A 97 -9.82 -6.94 20.08
C SER A 97 -9.29 -7.69 21.31
N ALA A 98 -10.20 -8.05 22.20
CA ALA A 98 -9.89 -8.87 23.38
C ALA A 98 -10.03 -10.36 23.02
N PRO A 99 -9.05 -11.22 23.41
CA PRO A 99 -9.17 -12.66 23.21
C PRO A 99 -10.30 -13.23 24.07
N PHE A 100 -10.97 -14.27 23.57
CA PHE A 100 -11.92 -15.03 24.38
C PHE A 100 -11.21 -15.77 25.52
N ASP A 101 -11.94 -16.08 26.58
CA ASP A 101 -11.38 -16.40 27.90
C ASP A 101 -11.67 -17.81 28.42
N VAL A 102 -12.52 -18.59 27.76
CA VAL A 102 -12.82 -19.98 28.15
C VAL A 102 -12.22 -20.96 27.13
N PRO A 103 -11.11 -21.66 27.41
CA PRO A 103 -10.54 -22.63 26.47
C PRO A 103 -11.57 -23.68 26.05
N VAL A 104 -11.69 -23.96 24.74
CA VAL A 104 -12.64 -24.95 24.21
C VAL A 104 -12.45 -26.34 24.83
N PRO A 105 -11.23 -26.85 25.10
CA PRO A 105 -11.05 -28.12 25.81
C PRO A 105 -11.61 -28.14 27.24
N GLU A 106 -11.65 -26.98 27.90
CA GLU A 106 -12.04 -26.84 29.31
C GLU A 106 -13.50 -26.41 29.47
N ALA A 107 -14.13 -25.94 28.39
CA ALA A 107 -15.51 -25.50 28.39
C ALA A 107 -16.47 -26.62 28.84
N SER A 108 -17.41 -26.28 29.72
CA SER A 108 -18.48 -27.17 30.16
C SER A 108 -19.51 -27.42 29.06
N ALA A 109 -20.28 -28.51 29.18
CA ALA A 109 -21.37 -28.79 28.24
C ALA A 109 -22.41 -27.65 28.16
N GLU A 110 -22.64 -26.96 29.29
CA GLU A 110 -23.54 -25.80 29.35
C GLU A 110 -22.95 -24.59 28.61
N GLN A 111 -21.66 -24.31 28.78
CA GLN A 111 -20.98 -23.21 28.07
C GLN A 111 -20.97 -23.45 26.56
N LEU A 112 -20.66 -24.68 26.13
CA LEU A 112 -20.72 -25.09 24.73
C LEU A 112 -22.14 -24.92 24.17
N GLY A 113 -23.16 -25.38 24.90
CA GLY A 113 -24.55 -25.28 24.49
C GLY A 113 -25.05 -23.84 24.39
N LYS A 114 -24.74 -23.00 25.38
CA LYS A 114 -25.09 -21.57 25.38
C LYS A 114 -24.45 -20.83 24.21
N PHE A 115 -23.17 -21.08 23.95
CA PHE A 115 -22.47 -20.45 22.83
C PHE A 115 -23.03 -20.88 21.48
N LEU A 116 -23.20 -22.19 21.25
CA LEU A 116 -23.76 -22.71 20.00
C LEU A 116 -25.20 -22.20 19.76
N ALA A 117 -26.02 -22.14 20.81
CA ALA A 117 -27.37 -21.56 20.73
C ALA A 117 -27.35 -20.07 20.39
N PHE A 118 -26.46 -19.28 20.99
CA PHE A 118 -26.25 -17.87 20.62
C PHE A 118 -25.85 -17.70 19.15
N ARG A 119 -25.05 -18.64 18.63
CA ARG A 119 -24.65 -18.70 17.22
C ARG A 119 -25.72 -19.29 16.29
N GLY A 120 -26.86 -19.73 16.82
CA GLY A 120 -27.93 -20.36 16.04
C GLY A 120 -27.56 -21.74 15.49
N VAL A 121 -26.54 -22.39 16.04
CA VAL A 121 -26.08 -23.72 15.61
C VAL A 121 -26.73 -24.80 16.48
N ALA A 122 -27.34 -25.79 15.83
CA ALA A 122 -27.93 -26.93 16.51
C ALA A 122 -26.86 -27.70 17.30
N LEU A 123 -27.17 -28.11 18.52
CA LEU A 123 -26.22 -28.79 19.40
C LEU A 123 -25.86 -30.19 18.84
N PRO A 124 -24.59 -30.44 18.48
CA PRO A 124 -24.20 -31.75 17.97
C PRO A 124 -24.38 -32.88 19.00
N ALA A 125 -24.62 -34.10 18.52
CA ALA A 125 -24.91 -35.25 19.38
C ALA A 125 -23.72 -35.65 20.27
N THR A 126 -22.49 -35.65 19.73
CA THR A 126 -21.28 -36.09 20.44
C THR A 126 -20.49 -34.92 21.01
N GLU A 127 -19.80 -35.13 22.12
CA GLU A 127 -18.98 -34.09 22.76
C GLU A 127 -17.88 -33.56 21.84
N ALA A 128 -17.18 -34.44 21.14
CA ALA A 128 -16.15 -34.06 20.17
C ALA A 128 -16.72 -33.14 19.07
N ALA A 129 -17.88 -33.48 18.52
CA ALA A 129 -18.53 -32.65 17.50
C ALA A 129 -19.03 -31.32 18.07
N ARG A 130 -19.50 -31.28 19.32
CA ARG A 130 -19.89 -30.01 19.99
C ARG A 130 -18.69 -29.09 20.15
N ARG A 131 -17.55 -29.62 20.61
CA ARG A 131 -16.32 -28.84 20.80
C ARG A 131 -15.77 -28.34 19.46
N GLU A 132 -15.76 -29.18 18.43
CA GLU A 132 -15.33 -28.77 17.10
C GLU A 132 -16.25 -27.69 16.51
N ALA A 133 -17.57 -27.87 16.59
CA ALA A 133 -18.54 -26.88 16.12
C ALA A 133 -18.38 -25.55 16.87
N ALA A 134 -18.23 -25.60 18.21
CA ALA A 134 -18.04 -24.41 19.02
C ALA A 134 -16.74 -23.69 18.69
N ALA A 135 -15.64 -24.43 18.46
CA ALA A 135 -14.37 -23.86 18.02
C ALA A 135 -14.50 -23.15 16.66
N ARG A 136 -15.11 -23.79 15.65
CA ARG A 136 -15.31 -23.17 14.32
C ARG A 136 -16.17 -21.91 14.40
N GLU A 137 -17.25 -21.97 15.17
CA GLU A 137 -18.11 -20.81 15.39
C GLU A 137 -17.43 -19.70 16.18
N ALA A 138 -16.53 -20.02 17.11
CA ALA A 138 -15.75 -19.02 17.84
C ALA A 138 -14.77 -18.30 16.93
N VAL A 139 -14.11 -19.01 16.00
CA VAL A 139 -13.29 -18.39 14.95
C VAL A 139 -14.13 -17.42 14.12
N SER A 140 -15.31 -17.86 13.65
CA SER A 140 -16.22 -17.01 12.86
C SER A 140 -16.67 -15.78 13.65
N TYR A 141 -17.05 -15.96 14.91
CA TYR A 141 -17.54 -14.87 15.74
C TYR A 141 -16.45 -13.83 16.05
N MET A 142 -15.21 -14.27 16.30
CA MET A 142 -14.06 -13.37 16.47
C MET A 142 -13.79 -12.57 15.19
N ALA A 143 -13.86 -13.22 14.02
CA ALA A 143 -13.72 -12.54 12.74
C ALA A 143 -14.82 -11.48 12.52
N GLU A 144 -16.09 -11.80 12.81
CA GLU A 144 -17.21 -10.87 12.72
C GLU A 144 -17.08 -9.65 13.65
N LEU A 145 -16.53 -9.85 14.86
CA LEU A 145 -16.23 -8.75 15.78
C LEU A 145 -15.15 -7.82 15.22
N PHE A 146 -14.07 -8.41 14.70
CA PHE A 146 -12.98 -7.65 14.10
C PHE A 146 -13.42 -6.89 12.85
N ASP A 147 -14.21 -7.51 11.97
CA ASP A 147 -14.77 -6.89 10.76
C ASP A 147 -15.58 -5.64 11.07
N ARG A 148 -16.51 -5.74 12.02
CA ARG A 148 -17.33 -4.60 12.44
C ARG A 148 -16.46 -3.47 12.96
N LYS A 149 -15.46 -3.80 13.78
CA LYS A 149 -14.53 -2.83 14.33
C LYS A 149 -13.66 -2.17 13.25
N HIS A 150 -13.16 -2.95 12.28
CA HIS A 150 -12.39 -2.45 11.16
C HIS A 150 -13.21 -1.50 10.30
N ASN A 151 -14.43 -1.89 9.93
CA ASN A 151 -15.34 -1.07 9.14
C ASN A 151 -15.75 0.21 9.87
N GLU A 152 -16.06 0.13 11.16
CA GLU A 152 -16.35 1.31 11.98
C GLU A 152 -15.14 2.26 12.02
N TRP A 153 -13.94 1.72 12.22
CA TRP A 153 -12.72 2.52 12.20
C TRP A 153 -12.50 3.19 10.84
N CYS A 154 -12.63 2.47 9.73
CA CYS A 154 -12.51 3.03 8.38
C CYS A 154 -13.54 4.14 8.13
N TYR A 155 -14.78 3.95 8.54
CA TYR A 155 -15.82 4.96 8.42
C TYR A 155 -15.49 6.21 9.25
N ARG A 156 -15.19 6.05 10.54
CA ARG A 156 -14.88 7.19 11.43
C ARG A 156 -13.60 7.92 11.02
N HIS A 157 -12.58 7.19 10.59
CA HIS A 157 -11.31 7.77 10.19
C HIS A 157 -11.40 8.51 8.85
N TYR A 158 -11.96 7.88 7.81
CA TYR A 158 -11.96 8.46 6.46
C TYR A 158 -13.19 9.30 6.15
N ALA A 159 -14.39 8.88 6.57
CA ALA A 159 -15.62 9.65 6.30
C ALA A 159 -15.83 10.76 7.33
N LEU A 160 -15.68 10.46 8.63
CA LEU A 160 -15.90 11.45 9.70
C LEU A 160 -14.64 12.25 10.07
N LYS A 161 -13.45 11.85 9.58
CA LYS A 161 -12.16 12.51 9.86
C LYS A 161 -11.86 12.64 11.35
N GLU A 162 -12.32 11.69 12.15
CA GLU A 162 -12.14 11.70 13.59
C GLU A 162 -10.66 11.49 13.95
N LYS A 163 -10.14 12.39 14.80
CA LYS A 163 -8.73 12.38 15.20
C LYS A 163 -8.53 11.51 16.44
N GLY A 164 -7.37 10.89 16.53
CA GLY A 164 -6.97 10.12 17.73
C GLY A 164 -7.52 8.70 17.80
N LEU A 165 -8.22 8.24 16.76
CA LEU A 165 -8.68 6.86 16.66
C LEU A 165 -7.52 5.85 16.76
N CYS A 166 -7.72 4.83 17.57
CA CYS A 166 -6.84 3.67 17.60
C CYS A 166 -7.17 2.74 16.43
N PHE A 167 -6.19 2.45 15.57
CA PHE A 167 -6.33 1.43 14.54
C PHE A 167 -6.67 0.07 15.20
N PRO A 168 -7.67 -0.66 14.69
CA PRO A 168 -8.06 -1.93 15.28
C PRO A 168 -7.06 -3.02 14.94
N TYR A 169 -6.62 -3.74 15.97
CA TYR A 169 -5.80 -4.92 15.81
C TYR A 169 -6.57 -6.15 16.25
N ARG A 170 -6.49 -7.18 15.41
CA ARG A 170 -7.00 -8.50 15.68
C ARG A 170 -6.28 -9.11 16.88
N ALA A 171 -7.01 -9.80 17.75
CA ALA A 171 -6.42 -10.66 18.76
C ALA A 171 -5.98 -11.97 18.10
N PRO A 172 -4.76 -12.48 18.34
CA PRO A 172 -4.41 -13.86 17.95
C PRO A 172 -5.37 -14.82 18.65
N PHE A 173 -6.02 -15.71 17.90
CA PHE A 173 -7.09 -16.55 18.45
C PHE A 173 -6.71 -18.04 18.58
N MET A 174 -6.08 -18.65 17.58
CA MET A 174 -5.60 -20.04 17.64
C MET A 174 -4.11 -20.15 17.37
N ASN A 175 -3.71 -19.74 16.18
CA ASN A 175 -2.32 -19.69 15.77
C ASN A 175 -2.11 -18.31 15.20
N ALA A 176 -1.10 -17.62 15.73
CA ALA A 176 -0.79 -16.30 15.26
C ALA A 176 -0.67 -16.27 13.71
N TRP A 177 -0.12 -17.33 13.09
CA TRP A 177 0.08 -17.44 11.64
C TRP A 177 -1.18 -17.79 10.86
N ASP A 178 -2.23 -18.30 11.52
CA ASP A 178 -3.51 -18.65 10.91
C ASP A 178 -4.42 -17.42 10.70
N PHE A 179 -3.80 -16.27 10.42
CA PHE A 179 -4.51 -15.00 10.29
C PHE A 179 -5.62 -15.10 9.23
N TYR A 180 -5.40 -15.87 8.18
CA TYR A 180 -6.34 -16.01 7.09
C TYR A 180 -7.57 -16.83 7.51
N GLY A 181 -7.37 -17.96 8.20
CA GLY A 181 -8.43 -18.77 8.82
C GLY A 181 -9.26 -17.97 9.82
N GLU A 182 -8.60 -17.11 10.60
CA GLU A 182 -9.19 -16.28 11.64
C GLU A 182 -9.70 -14.90 11.15
N THR A 183 -9.66 -14.64 9.84
CA THR A 183 -10.24 -13.44 9.19
C THR A 183 -11.49 -13.84 8.42
N SER A 184 -12.48 -12.97 8.32
CA SER A 184 -13.73 -13.27 7.63
C SER A 184 -13.56 -13.36 6.11
N ALA A 185 -14.58 -13.88 5.43
CA ALA A 185 -14.66 -13.80 3.97
C ALA A 185 -14.70 -12.36 3.43
N HIS A 186 -15.07 -11.38 4.26
CA HIS A 186 -15.13 -9.97 3.87
C HIS A 186 -13.75 -9.30 3.91
N LEU A 187 -12.95 -9.52 4.96
CA LEU A 187 -11.63 -8.89 5.11
C LEU A 187 -10.47 -9.69 4.48
N ARG A 188 -10.63 -10.99 4.23
CA ARG A 188 -9.62 -11.80 3.52
C ARG A 188 -9.21 -11.19 2.15
N PRO A 189 -10.15 -10.77 1.28
CA PRO A 189 -9.80 -10.07 0.05
C PRO A 189 -9.03 -8.77 0.29
N VAL A 190 -9.31 -8.03 1.37
CA VAL A 190 -8.58 -6.80 1.71
C VAL A 190 -7.10 -7.11 1.99
N GLY A 191 -6.84 -8.15 2.79
CA GLY A 191 -5.48 -8.61 3.07
C GLY A 191 -4.74 -9.08 1.82
N ASN A 192 -5.41 -9.85 0.95
CA ASN A 192 -4.85 -10.25 -0.34
C ASN A 192 -4.52 -9.04 -1.22
N GLY A 193 -5.42 -8.07 -1.27
CA GLY A 193 -5.24 -6.82 -2.00
C GLY A 193 -4.00 -6.07 -1.56
N GLN A 194 -3.76 -5.95 -0.25
CA GLN A 194 -2.55 -5.32 0.29
C GLN A 194 -1.25 -6.02 -0.13
N VAL A 195 -1.25 -7.36 -0.18
CA VAL A 195 -0.08 -8.13 -0.65
C VAL A 195 0.17 -7.89 -2.14
N ILE A 196 -0.87 -7.94 -2.96
CA ILE A 196 -0.75 -7.66 -4.40
C ILE A 196 -0.30 -6.22 -4.64
N PHE A 197 -0.83 -5.26 -3.88
CA PHE A 197 -0.47 -3.86 -3.98
C PHE A 197 1.00 -3.62 -3.58
N ALA A 198 1.50 -4.30 -2.55
CA ALA A 198 2.92 -4.29 -2.19
C ALA A 198 3.81 -4.94 -3.25
N LEU A 199 3.35 -6.03 -3.88
CA LEU A 199 4.07 -6.69 -4.97
C LEU A 199 4.17 -5.79 -6.20
N HIS A 200 3.06 -5.19 -6.61
CA HIS A 200 3.00 -4.19 -7.67
C HIS A 200 4.02 -3.06 -7.44
N HIS A 201 3.95 -2.44 -6.26
CA HIS A 201 4.90 -1.42 -5.84
C HIS A 201 6.35 -1.90 -5.77
N THR A 202 6.60 -3.20 -5.62
CA THR A 202 7.95 -3.75 -5.68
C THR A 202 8.41 -3.93 -7.13
N VAL A 203 7.56 -4.48 -7.99
CA VAL A 203 7.93 -4.75 -9.39
C VAL A 203 8.12 -3.46 -10.15
N GLU A 204 7.11 -2.62 -10.18
CA GLU A 204 7.08 -1.41 -10.99
C GLU A 204 7.84 -0.29 -10.30
N GLY A 205 7.74 -0.29 -8.98
CA GLY A 205 8.31 0.72 -8.11
C GLY A 205 9.77 0.54 -7.71
N LEU A 206 10.38 -0.59 -8.03
CA LEU A 206 11.77 -0.87 -7.65
C LEU A 206 12.48 -1.72 -8.71
N LEU A 207 11.94 -2.88 -9.05
CA LEU A 207 12.64 -3.82 -9.93
C LEU A 207 12.80 -3.30 -11.36
N LEU A 208 11.71 -2.83 -12.00
CA LEU A 208 11.77 -2.34 -13.37
C LEU A 208 12.70 -1.12 -13.50
N PRO A 209 12.73 -0.16 -12.56
CA PRO A 209 13.65 0.96 -12.68
C PRO A 209 15.09 0.58 -12.36
N LEU A 210 15.34 -0.34 -11.44
CA LEU A 210 16.68 -0.91 -11.27
C LEU A 210 17.18 -1.58 -12.57
N LEU A 211 16.31 -2.31 -13.27
CA LEU A 211 16.63 -2.91 -14.57
C LEU A 211 16.92 -1.82 -15.61
N TYR A 212 16.09 -0.78 -15.70
CA TYR A 212 16.35 0.38 -16.56
C TYR A 212 17.72 1.00 -16.28
N PHE A 213 18.06 1.29 -15.02
CA PHE A 213 19.34 1.91 -14.67
C PHE A 213 20.55 1.00 -14.94
N SER A 214 20.39 -0.31 -14.74
CA SER A 214 21.48 -1.28 -14.95
C SER A 214 21.75 -1.58 -16.42
N SER A 215 20.71 -1.59 -17.26
CA SER A 215 20.79 -2.00 -18.67
C SER A 215 20.85 -0.83 -19.65
N GLY A 216 20.31 0.33 -19.26
CA GLY A 216 20.06 1.45 -20.15
C GLY A 216 18.90 1.23 -21.12
N ASP A 217 18.19 0.09 -21.03
CA ASP A 217 17.08 -0.23 -21.93
C ASP A 217 15.80 0.52 -21.53
N ALA A 218 15.41 1.48 -22.36
CA ALA A 218 14.22 2.30 -22.17
C ALA A 218 12.91 1.49 -22.15
N SER A 219 12.89 0.24 -22.61
CA SER A 219 11.71 -0.62 -22.53
C SER A 219 11.21 -0.82 -21.10
N PHE A 220 12.13 -0.97 -20.14
CA PHE A 220 11.81 -1.10 -18.72
C PHE A 220 11.21 0.18 -18.13
N PHE A 221 11.66 1.35 -18.60
CA PHE A 221 11.10 2.64 -18.23
C PHE A 221 9.63 2.74 -18.66
N TYR A 222 9.36 2.47 -19.95
CA TYR A 222 8.00 2.54 -20.47
C TYR A 222 7.10 1.49 -19.81
N LEU A 223 7.61 0.27 -19.60
CA LEU A 223 6.85 -0.79 -18.93
C LEU A 223 6.46 -0.39 -17.50
N ALA A 224 7.38 0.17 -16.72
CA ALA A 224 7.07 0.60 -15.34
C ALA A 224 5.95 1.64 -15.31
N LEU A 225 6.04 2.67 -16.16
CA LEU A 225 5.06 3.75 -16.20
C LEU A 225 3.68 3.31 -16.70
N TYR A 226 3.63 2.52 -17.79
CA TYR A 226 2.35 2.03 -18.29
C TYR A 226 1.70 1.01 -17.35
N ALA A 227 2.50 0.20 -16.65
CA ALA A 227 1.98 -0.78 -15.71
C ALA A 227 1.32 -0.08 -14.51
N ASP A 228 2.00 0.91 -13.91
CA ASP A 228 1.48 1.64 -12.75
C ASP A 228 0.22 2.42 -13.14
N MET A 229 0.30 3.23 -14.20
CA MET A 229 -0.86 3.92 -14.75
C MET A 229 -2.02 2.97 -15.07
N GLY A 230 -1.72 1.75 -15.54
CA GLY A 230 -2.71 0.73 -15.87
C GLY A 230 -3.46 0.23 -14.63
N VAL A 231 -2.75 -0.04 -13.54
CA VAL A 231 -3.33 -0.48 -12.27
C VAL A 231 -4.11 0.63 -11.59
N GLU A 232 -3.55 1.84 -11.54
CA GLU A 232 -4.18 3.01 -10.95
C GLU A 232 -5.50 3.34 -11.68
N ALA A 233 -5.50 3.28 -13.01
CA ALA A 233 -6.70 3.49 -13.82
C ALA A 233 -7.70 2.33 -13.69
N TYR A 234 -7.24 1.08 -13.65
CA TYR A 234 -8.10 -0.07 -13.39
C TYR A 234 -8.82 0.07 -12.03
N ASP A 235 -8.11 0.46 -10.97
CA ASP A 235 -8.71 0.57 -9.64
C ASP A 235 -9.73 1.72 -9.58
N ILE A 236 -9.46 2.85 -10.25
CA ILE A 236 -10.46 3.92 -10.44
C ILE A 236 -11.70 3.39 -11.15
N LEU A 237 -11.55 2.63 -12.25
CA LEU A 237 -12.68 2.05 -12.97
C LEU A 237 -13.47 1.06 -12.09
N ALA A 238 -12.78 0.25 -11.28
CA ALA A 238 -13.41 -0.66 -10.34
C ALA A 238 -14.16 0.11 -9.23
N LEU A 239 -13.61 1.20 -8.71
CA LEU A 239 -14.28 2.08 -7.75
C LEU A 239 -15.55 2.71 -8.34
N LEU A 240 -15.50 3.17 -9.59
CA LEU A 240 -16.66 3.71 -10.30
C LEU A 240 -17.72 2.62 -10.54
N TRP A 241 -17.29 1.42 -10.96
CA TRP A 241 -18.17 0.27 -11.15
C TRP A 241 -18.87 -0.13 -9.84
N ARG A 242 -18.14 -0.14 -8.73
CA ARG A 242 -18.70 -0.42 -7.41
C ARG A 242 -19.75 0.60 -7.00
N ARG A 243 -19.53 1.89 -7.27
CA ARG A 243 -20.55 2.92 -7.02
C ARG A 243 -21.80 2.72 -7.87
N ALA A 244 -21.64 2.28 -9.11
CA ALA A 244 -22.76 2.05 -10.02
C ALA A 244 -23.56 0.78 -9.71
N THR A 245 -22.90 -0.29 -9.23
CA THR A 245 -23.51 -1.63 -9.15
C THR A 245 -23.56 -2.23 -7.73
N GLY A 246 -22.82 -1.65 -6.79
CA GLY A 246 -22.57 -2.24 -5.46
C GLY A 246 -21.55 -3.38 -5.45
N ALA A 247 -21.07 -3.85 -6.61
CA ALA A 247 -20.13 -4.97 -6.70
C ALA A 247 -18.68 -4.46 -6.65
N ASP A 248 -17.85 -4.99 -5.74
CA ASP A 248 -16.57 -4.35 -5.43
C ASP A 248 -15.48 -4.45 -6.51
N HIS A 249 -14.89 -5.58 -6.92
CA HIS A 249 -13.82 -5.65 -7.95
C HIS A 249 -12.53 -4.83 -7.80
N THR A 250 -12.42 -3.88 -6.87
CA THR A 250 -11.17 -3.15 -6.62
C THR A 250 -10.08 -4.13 -6.18
N LEU A 251 -8.82 -3.79 -6.46
CA LEU A 251 -7.66 -4.57 -6.04
C LEU A 251 -7.64 -4.75 -4.53
N THR A 252 -7.93 -3.66 -3.83
CA THR A 252 -7.76 -3.56 -2.39
C THR A 252 -9.02 -3.89 -1.59
N ARG A 253 -10.20 -3.96 -2.24
CA ARG A 253 -11.51 -4.30 -1.66
C ARG A 253 -11.83 -3.47 -0.40
N HIS A 254 -11.26 -2.27 -0.31
CA HIS A 254 -11.31 -1.43 0.89
C HIS A 254 -12.73 -0.91 1.17
N HIS A 255 -12.97 -0.55 2.44
CA HIS A 255 -14.21 0.10 2.85
C HIS A 255 -14.48 1.35 1.98
N PRO A 256 -15.73 1.62 1.54
CA PRO A 256 -16.04 2.72 0.61
C PRO A 256 -15.68 4.13 1.10
N SER A 257 -15.53 4.33 2.41
CA SER A 257 -15.07 5.61 2.96
C SER A 257 -13.65 5.96 2.53
N VAL A 258 -12.83 4.98 2.14
CA VAL A 258 -11.43 5.17 1.74
C VAL A 258 -11.33 5.82 0.35
N ASP A 259 -12.41 5.78 -0.46
CA ASP A 259 -12.44 6.32 -1.84
C ASP A 259 -12.09 7.80 -1.91
N ALA A 260 -12.46 8.56 -0.88
CA ALA A 260 -12.16 9.99 -0.81
C ALA A 260 -10.65 10.29 -0.78
N VAL A 261 -9.84 9.28 -0.47
CA VAL A 261 -8.37 9.36 -0.49
C VAL A 261 -7.80 8.58 -1.68
N LEU A 262 -8.32 7.40 -2.00
CA LEU A 262 -7.80 6.57 -3.09
C LEU A 262 -8.05 7.16 -4.47
N VAL A 263 -9.25 7.66 -4.76
CA VAL A 263 -9.54 8.26 -6.08
C VAL A 263 -8.61 9.43 -6.39
N PRO A 264 -8.44 10.44 -5.50
CA PRO A 264 -7.50 11.51 -5.79
C PRO A 264 -6.07 10.98 -5.84
N HIS A 265 -5.65 10.08 -4.94
CA HIS A 265 -4.31 9.47 -4.98
C HIS A 265 -4.00 8.82 -6.33
N HIS A 266 -4.91 7.98 -6.84
CA HIS A 266 -4.70 7.26 -8.10
C HIS A 266 -4.71 8.18 -9.31
N LEU A 267 -5.64 9.14 -9.35
CA LEU A 267 -5.68 10.15 -10.42
C LEU A 267 -4.37 10.95 -10.48
N PHE A 268 -3.85 11.27 -9.30
CA PHE A 268 -2.62 12.00 -9.11
C PHE A 268 -1.36 11.19 -9.46
N ALA A 269 -1.33 9.89 -9.15
CA ALA A 269 -0.27 8.98 -9.61
C ALA A 269 -0.21 8.92 -11.14
N ILE A 270 -1.36 8.72 -11.80
CA ILE A 270 -1.47 8.71 -13.27
C ILE A 270 -0.92 10.01 -13.88
N CYS A 271 -1.19 11.16 -13.26
CA CYS A 271 -0.67 12.45 -13.73
C CYS A 271 0.85 12.57 -13.59
N TYR A 272 1.43 12.06 -12.51
CA TYR A 272 2.88 12.00 -12.32
C TYR A 272 3.54 11.16 -13.41
N GLU A 273 3.00 9.97 -13.67
CA GLU A 273 3.58 9.04 -14.63
C GLU A 273 3.38 9.48 -16.09
N LEU A 274 2.28 10.18 -16.39
CA LEU A 274 2.12 10.84 -17.69
C LEU A 274 3.20 11.90 -17.92
N ILE A 275 3.58 12.67 -16.90
CA ILE A 275 4.66 13.66 -16.99
C ILE A 275 6.02 12.97 -17.17
N GLY A 276 6.23 11.85 -16.49
CA GLY A 276 7.38 10.97 -16.72
C GLY A 276 7.46 10.53 -18.18
N LEU A 277 6.37 9.99 -18.73
CA LEU A 277 6.27 9.54 -20.12
C LEU A 277 6.56 10.68 -21.10
N MET A 278 5.97 11.86 -20.90
CA MET A 278 6.18 13.03 -21.77
C MET A 278 7.63 13.53 -21.72
N ALA A 279 8.29 13.49 -20.57
CA ALA A 279 9.71 13.84 -20.45
C ALA A 279 10.61 12.80 -21.14
N GLY A 280 10.17 11.55 -21.24
CA GLY A 280 10.91 10.46 -21.84
C GLY A 280 12.08 9.98 -20.96
N PRO A 281 12.74 8.86 -21.36
CA PRO A 281 13.70 8.15 -20.50
C PRO A 281 14.99 8.96 -20.23
N LEU A 282 15.44 9.79 -21.17
CA LEU A 282 16.71 10.51 -21.07
C LEU A 282 16.65 11.72 -20.13
N LEU A 283 15.59 12.54 -20.21
CA LEU A 283 15.39 13.71 -19.36
C LEU A 283 14.94 13.33 -17.93
N SER A 284 14.38 12.13 -17.77
CA SER A 284 13.70 11.75 -16.53
C SER A 284 14.48 10.80 -15.63
N LYS A 285 15.75 10.44 -15.87
CA LYS A 285 16.48 9.47 -14.99
C LYS A 285 16.37 9.81 -13.50
N THR A 286 16.57 11.08 -13.15
CA THR A 286 16.45 11.55 -11.76
C THR A 286 14.98 11.62 -11.32
N PHE A 287 14.08 12.12 -12.17
CA PHE A 287 12.64 12.12 -11.91
C PHE A 287 12.07 10.72 -11.67
N MET A 288 12.48 9.73 -12.47
CA MET A 288 12.10 8.31 -12.38
C MET A 288 12.69 7.64 -11.16
N LEU A 289 13.99 7.79 -10.92
CA LEU A 289 14.60 7.24 -9.70
C LEU A 289 13.82 7.74 -8.47
N HIS A 290 13.35 8.98 -8.51
CA HIS A 290 12.67 9.57 -7.39
C HIS A 290 11.17 9.31 -7.33
N VAL A 291 10.39 9.47 -8.39
CA VAL A 291 8.95 9.14 -8.38
C VAL A 291 8.79 7.66 -8.09
N VAL A 292 9.58 6.83 -8.77
CA VAL A 292 9.53 5.41 -8.56
C VAL A 292 10.06 5.03 -7.18
N ALA A 293 11.31 5.34 -6.82
CA ALA A 293 11.82 4.92 -5.52
C ALA A 293 11.16 5.65 -4.34
N SER A 294 10.68 6.90 -4.49
CA SER A 294 10.07 7.63 -3.37
C SER A 294 8.60 7.31 -3.15
N ALA A 295 7.78 7.22 -4.21
CA ALA A 295 6.36 6.89 -4.06
C ALA A 295 6.21 5.39 -3.76
N HIS A 296 6.94 4.55 -4.49
CA HIS A 296 6.70 3.12 -4.45
C HIS A 296 7.46 2.42 -3.32
N LEU A 297 8.75 2.68 -3.09
CA LEU A 297 9.49 2.03 -2.00
C LEU A 297 8.87 2.37 -0.65
N SER A 298 8.54 3.65 -0.43
CA SER A 298 7.85 4.06 0.79
C SER A 298 6.44 3.46 0.87
N GLY A 299 5.74 3.33 -0.26
CA GLY A 299 4.46 2.61 -0.38
C GLY A 299 4.59 1.14 0.06
N VAL A 300 5.58 0.40 -0.48
CA VAL A 300 5.87 -0.99 -0.08
C VAL A 300 6.05 -1.08 1.43
N PHE A 301 6.91 -0.24 2.01
CA PHE A 301 7.18 -0.29 3.46
C PHE A 301 5.94 0.06 4.30
N ILE A 302 5.15 1.06 3.90
CA ILE A 302 3.92 1.43 4.60
C ILE A 302 2.91 0.27 4.56
N LEU A 303 2.69 -0.32 3.39
CA LEU A 303 1.74 -1.42 3.20
C LEU A 303 2.20 -2.68 3.93
N ALA A 304 3.48 -3.02 3.82
CA ALA A 304 4.08 -4.14 4.54
C ALA A 304 4.00 -3.95 6.06
N ALA A 305 4.08 -2.71 6.57
CA ALA A 305 3.86 -2.44 7.98
C ALA A 305 2.44 -2.82 8.42
N ILE A 306 1.42 -2.43 7.65
CA ILE A 306 0.03 -2.76 7.97
C ILE A 306 -0.15 -4.29 8.05
N VAL A 307 0.36 -5.02 7.04
CA VAL A 307 0.30 -6.48 7.00
C VAL A 307 1.06 -7.09 8.19
N LEU A 308 2.30 -6.65 8.45
CA LEU A 308 3.11 -7.21 9.54
C LEU A 308 2.53 -6.94 10.93
N HIS A 309 1.90 -5.78 11.13
CA HIS A 309 1.17 -5.51 12.37
C HIS A 309 -0.15 -6.29 12.45
N GLN A 310 -0.56 -7.05 11.43
CA GLN A 310 -1.70 -7.97 11.49
C GLN A 310 -1.29 -9.45 11.61
N THR A 311 0.00 -9.74 11.48
CA THR A 311 0.58 -11.09 11.48
C THR A 311 1.33 -11.38 12.79
N PRO A 312 1.90 -12.59 12.96
CA PRO A 312 2.70 -12.98 14.14
C PRO A 312 3.99 -12.24 14.32
N ALA A 313 4.38 -11.39 13.37
CA ALA A 313 5.49 -10.48 13.58
C ALA A 313 5.29 -9.64 14.87
N GLN A 314 4.03 -9.46 15.30
CA GLN A 314 3.69 -8.91 16.63
C GLN A 314 4.36 -9.65 17.82
N ALA A 315 4.57 -10.96 17.71
CA ALA A 315 5.21 -11.80 18.73
C ALA A 315 6.74 -11.69 18.76
N TRP A 316 7.34 -10.95 17.81
CA TRP A 316 8.78 -10.68 17.74
C TRP A 316 9.05 -9.18 17.91
N PRO A 317 9.02 -8.65 19.15
CA PRO A 317 9.06 -7.21 19.39
C PRO A 317 10.30 -6.51 18.86
N ARG A 318 11.47 -7.18 18.86
CA ARG A 318 12.72 -6.64 18.29
C ARG A 318 12.62 -6.48 16.78
N PHE A 319 12.13 -7.50 16.07
CA PHE A 319 11.91 -7.45 14.63
C PHE A 319 10.90 -6.37 14.27
N LEU A 320 9.74 -6.33 14.95
CA LEU A 320 8.70 -5.35 14.69
C LEU A 320 9.18 -3.91 14.92
N TYR A 321 9.95 -3.68 15.98
CA TYR A 321 10.55 -2.37 16.26
C TYR A 321 11.56 -1.97 15.19
N GLY A 322 12.47 -2.88 14.81
CA GLY A 322 13.44 -2.63 13.74
C GLY A 322 12.78 -2.36 12.38
N PHE A 323 11.79 -3.17 12.03
CA PHE A 323 11.01 -3.02 10.80
C PHE A 323 10.28 -1.66 10.77
N GLN A 324 9.61 -1.29 11.86
CA GLN A 324 8.91 0.00 11.94
C GLN A 324 9.89 1.19 11.92
N GLY A 325 11.10 1.01 12.47
CA GLY A 325 12.19 1.97 12.32
C GLY A 325 12.63 2.13 10.87
N ALA A 326 12.76 1.01 10.13
CA ALA A 326 13.07 1.02 8.70
C ALA A 326 11.96 1.68 7.87
N VAL A 327 10.69 1.41 8.16
CA VAL A 327 9.54 2.07 7.51
C VAL A 327 9.60 3.58 7.72
N LEU A 328 9.81 4.02 8.96
CA LEU A 328 9.88 5.45 9.25
C LEU A 328 11.10 6.10 8.58
N ALA A 329 12.25 5.42 8.55
CA ALA A 329 13.44 5.89 7.83
C ALA A 329 13.19 6.00 6.32
N ALA A 330 12.52 5.01 5.72
CA ALA A 330 12.14 5.04 4.31
C ALA A 330 11.18 6.19 4.01
N ILE A 331 10.17 6.42 4.86
CA ILE A 331 9.27 7.59 4.75
C ILE A 331 10.07 8.89 4.85
N TYR A 332 10.96 9.04 5.83
CA TYR A 332 11.75 10.26 5.99
C TYR A 332 12.66 10.54 4.79
N ALA A 333 13.37 9.52 4.31
CA ALA A 333 14.17 9.67 3.11
C ALA A 333 13.24 10.08 1.96
N CYS A 334 12.32 9.21 1.56
CA CYS A 334 11.55 9.33 0.33
C CYS A 334 10.60 10.54 0.32
N ARG A 335 9.89 10.79 1.44
CA ARG A 335 8.75 11.71 1.50
C ARG A 335 9.05 13.03 2.20
N VAL A 336 10.26 13.20 2.75
CA VAL A 336 10.70 14.47 3.37
C VAL A 336 11.97 14.98 2.70
N VAL A 337 13.06 14.21 2.76
CA VAL A 337 14.36 14.64 2.21
C VAL A 337 14.28 14.79 0.69
N TRP A 338 13.76 13.77 0.02
CA TRP A 338 13.69 13.72 -1.44
C TRP A 338 12.44 14.41 -2.01
N TRP A 339 11.44 14.73 -1.18
CA TRP A 339 10.17 15.30 -1.66
C TRP A 339 10.31 16.71 -2.24
N ALA A 340 11.05 17.61 -1.58
CA ALA A 340 11.16 18.99 -2.04
C ALA A 340 11.85 19.11 -3.43
N PRO A 341 12.98 18.39 -3.69
CA PRO A 341 13.57 18.32 -5.02
C PRO A 341 12.61 17.75 -6.09
N ILE A 342 11.84 16.72 -5.77
CA ILE A 342 10.86 16.10 -6.69
C ILE A 342 9.76 17.10 -7.04
N ALA A 343 9.17 17.73 -6.03
CA ALA A 343 8.14 18.72 -6.20
C ALA A 343 8.62 19.88 -7.09
N ALA A 344 9.84 20.38 -6.85
CA ALA A 344 10.44 21.43 -7.67
C ALA A 344 10.70 20.99 -9.12
N ALA A 345 11.26 19.80 -9.33
CA ALA A 345 11.51 19.24 -10.66
C ALA A 345 10.20 19.04 -11.45
N SER A 346 9.17 18.51 -10.78
CA SER A 346 7.86 18.25 -11.38
C SER A 346 7.15 19.53 -11.76
N LEU A 347 7.21 20.56 -10.90
CA LEU A 347 6.70 21.90 -11.21
C LEU A 347 7.44 22.53 -12.38
N ARG A 348 8.76 22.38 -12.45
CA ARG A 348 9.55 22.89 -13.55
C ARG A 348 9.18 22.22 -14.87
N LEU A 349 9.06 20.89 -14.88
CA LEU A 349 8.60 20.13 -16.04
C LEU A 349 7.20 20.56 -16.50
N ALA A 350 6.27 20.70 -15.56
CA ALA A 350 4.91 21.17 -15.85
C ALA A 350 4.88 22.64 -16.34
N TYR A 351 5.82 23.47 -15.87
CA TYR A 351 5.97 24.88 -16.24
C TYR A 351 6.60 25.06 -17.62
N THR A 352 7.63 24.27 -17.95
CA THR A 352 8.34 24.34 -19.25
C THR A 352 7.51 23.80 -20.42
N GLY A 353 6.39 23.12 -20.14
CA GLY A 353 5.31 22.88 -21.09
C GLY A 353 5.75 22.18 -22.37
N PHE A 354 5.96 20.86 -22.33
CA PHE A 354 5.71 20.05 -23.52
C PHE A 354 4.26 19.58 -23.48
N LEU A 355 3.37 20.38 -24.09
CA LEU A 355 2.07 19.87 -24.52
C LEU A 355 2.32 18.88 -25.67
N PRO A 356 1.73 17.68 -25.65
CA PRO A 356 1.75 16.79 -26.80
C PRO A 356 1.24 17.55 -28.03
N PRO A 357 1.82 17.34 -29.23
CA PRO A 357 1.36 17.96 -30.48
C PRO A 357 -0.14 17.76 -30.76
N LEU A 358 -0.75 16.75 -30.14
CA LEU A 358 -2.19 16.48 -30.18
C LEU A 358 -3.08 17.57 -29.55
N LEU A 359 -2.52 18.48 -28.74
CA LEU A 359 -3.26 19.59 -28.10
C LEU A 359 -2.84 20.98 -28.62
N THR A 360 -1.89 21.05 -29.54
CA THR A 360 -1.49 22.28 -30.23
C THR A 360 -1.72 22.08 -31.74
N PRO A 361 -2.86 22.54 -32.29
CA PRO A 361 -3.17 22.33 -33.71
C PRO A 361 -2.17 22.99 -34.67
N HIS A 362 -1.32 23.87 -34.17
CA HIS A 362 -0.37 24.64 -34.96
C HIS A 362 0.93 24.73 -34.18
N GLY A 363 2.04 24.27 -34.78
CA GLY A 363 3.39 24.19 -34.21
C GLY A 363 3.96 25.54 -33.77
N VAL A 364 3.40 26.11 -32.71
CA VAL A 364 3.85 27.32 -32.05
C VAL A 364 4.50 26.88 -30.74
N ALA A 365 5.80 27.12 -30.62
CA ALA A 365 6.49 27.15 -29.35
C ALA A 365 5.85 28.26 -28.50
N SER A 366 4.84 27.92 -27.69
CA SER A 366 4.10 28.91 -26.91
C SER A 366 4.72 29.03 -25.51
N GLU A 367 5.02 30.27 -25.14
CA GLU A 367 5.58 30.73 -23.87
C GLU A 367 5.08 29.96 -22.63
N PRO A 368 5.94 29.81 -21.60
CA PRO A 368 5.59 29.15 -20.35
C PRO A 368 4.47 29.91 -19.63
N ARG A 369 3.29 29.31 -19.55
CA ARG A 369 2.14 29.88 -18.82
C ARG A 369 2.12 29.28 -17.42
N LEU A 370 2.41 30.11 -16.41
CA LEU A 370 2.16 29.87 -14.97
C LEU A 370 0.72 29.41 -14.65
N LEU A 371 -0.20 29.47 -15.63
CA LEU A 371 -1.60 29.09 -15.57
C LEU A 371 -1.95 27.87 -16.45
N SER A 372 -0.97 27.07 -16.89
CA SER A 372 -1.31 25.83 -17.61
C SER A 372 -2.08 24.88 -16.69
N PRO A 373 -3.13 24.18 -17.18
CA PRO A 373 -3.87 23.20 -16.38
C PRO A 373 -2.95 22.12 -15.77
N CYS A 374 -1.88 21.74 -16.46
CA CYS A 374 -0.88 20.79 -15.97
C CYS A 374 -0.08 21.35 -14.79
N PHE A 375 0.30 22.63 -14.82
CA PHE A 375 1.02 23.28 -13.72
C PHE A 375 0.12 23.44 -12.49
N ALA A 376 -1.13 23.85 -12.68
CA ALA A 376 -2.12 23.94 -11.59
C ALA A 376 -2.41 22.56 -10.97
N ALA A 377 -2.57 21.51 -11.79
CA ALA A 377 -2.74 20.14 -11.33
C ALA A 377 -1.52 19.66 -10.54
N MET A 378 -0.30 19.97 -11.01
CA MET A 378 0.95 19.65 -10.31
C MET A 378 1.08 20.35 -8.95
N LEU A 379 0.65 21.62 -8.84
CA LEU A 379 0.59 22.32 -7.56
C LEU A 379 -0.38 21.67 -6.57
N LEU A 380 -1.60 21.32 -7.04
CA LEU A 380 -2.59 20.63 -6.22
C LEU A 380 -2.09 19.26 -5.74
N LEU A 381 -1.45 18.54 -6.66
CA LEU A 381 -0.81 17.25 -6.43
C LEU A 381 0.27 17.33 -5.34
N ILE A 382 1.17 18.32 -5.44
CA ILE A 382 2.22 18.53 -4.44
C ILE A 382 1.62 18.90 -3.09
N ALA A 383 0.60 19.75 -3.05
CA ALA A 383 -0.09 20.10 -1.81
C ALA A 383 -0.74 18.87 -1.15
N PHE A 384 -1.43 18.04 -1.94
CA PHE A 384 -2.04 16.80 -1.49
C PHE A 384 -1.01 15.82 -0.89
N TYR A 385 0.05 15.50 -1.64
CA TYR A 385 1.08 14.57 -1.16
C TYR A 385 1.86 15.12 0.03
N THR A 386 2.10 16.43 0.12
CA THR A 386 2.74 17.04 1.29
C THR A 386 1.89 16.80 2.55
N TYR A 387 0.57 17.02 2.45
CA TYR A 387 -0.36 16.75 3.55
C TYR A 387 -0.42 15.25 3.90
N PHE A 388 -0.56 14.40 2.88
CA PHE A 388 -0.60 12.94 3.04
C PHE A 388 0.68 12.40 3.70
N ASN A 389 1.85 12.87 3.27
CA ASN A 389 3.15 12.47 3.81
C ASN A 389 3.29 12.87 5.29
N ALA A 390 2.80 14.04 5.68
CA ALA A 390 2.79 14.46 7.08
C ALA A 390 1.94 13.53 7.95
N ASP A 391 0.75 13.14 7.48
CA ASP A 391 -0.13 12.21 8.20
C ASP A 391 0.52 10.81 8.34
N GLN A 392 1.14 10.32 7.28
CA GLN A 392 1.89 9.04 7.30
C GLN A 392 3.03 9.05 8.33
N ILE A 393 3.77 10.16 8.48
CA ILE A 393 4.82 10.29 9.50
C ILE A 393 4.22 10.24 10.91
N VAL A 394 3.13 10.96 11.15
CA VAL A 394 2.46 10.97 12.46
C VAL A 394 1.95 9.57 12.82
N TYR A 395 1.33 8.89 11.86
CA TYR A 395 0.84 7.53 12.03
C TYR A 395 1.98 6.54 12.33
N ASN A 396 3.02 6.51 11.50
CA ASN A 396 4.12 5.56 11.65
C ASN A 396 4.99 5.83 12.89
N ARG A 397 5.08 7.08 13.37
CA ARG A 397 5.67 7.40 14.69
C ARG A 397 4.89 6.78 15.84
N LYS A 398 3.55 6.79 15.78
CA LYS A 398 2.70 6.13 16.79
C LYS A 398 2.91 4.61 16.77
N LEU A 399 3.02 4.00 15.59
CA LEU A 399 3.33 2.58 15.46
C LEU A 399 4.71 2.24 16.03
N LEU A 400 5.73 3.06 15.76
CA LEU A 400 7.07 2.86 16.31
C LEU A 400 7.07 2.93 17.84
N ARG A 401 6.35 3.91 18.40
CA ARG A 401 6.21 4.03 19.87
C ARG A 401 5.53 2.78 20.46
N LYS A 402 4.45 2.30 19.87
CA LYS A 402 3.78 1.05 20.30
C LYS A 402 4.70 -0.16 20.20
N ALA A 403 5.46 -0.30 19.11
CA ALA A 403 6.45 -1.37 18.97
C ALA A 403 7.55 -1.27 20.03
N GLY A 404 8.00 -0.05 20.35
CA GLY A 404 8.99 0.21 21.40
C GLY A 404 8.46 -0.10 22.81
N GLU A 405 7.20 0.23 23.11
CA GLU A 405 6.53 -0.15 24.36
C GLU A 405 6.46 -1.67 24.52
N ARG A 406 6.10 -2.39 23.45
CA ARG A 406 6.09 -3.86 23.42
C ARG A 406 7.47 -4.46 23.64
N LEU A 407 8.49 -3.93 22.95
CA LEU A 407 9.87 -4.35 23.15
C LEU A 407 10.32 -4.12 24.60
N ARG A 408 9.98 -2.98 25.20
CA ARG A 408 10.28 -2.69 26.60
C ARG A 408 9.60 -3.68 27.55
N LEU A 409 8.34 -4.04 27.30
CA LEU A 409 7.61 -5.01 28.11
C LEU A 409 8.20 -6.42 27.99
N ALA A 410 8.55 -6.85 26.78
CA ALA A 410 9.20 -8.14 26.53
C ALA A 410 10.57 -8.23 27.23
N THR A 411 11.42 -7.22 27.08
CA THR A 411 12.72 -7.15 27.75
C THR A 411 12.60 -7.12 29.28
N LYS A 412 11.55 -6.51 29.84
CA LYS A 412 11.28 -6.55 31.29
C LYS A 412 10.89 -7.95 31.76
N LYS A 413 10.14 -8.71 30.96
CA LYS A 413 9.75 -10.11 31.26
C LYS A 413 10.94 -11.08 31.19
N GLU A 414 11.96 -10.75 30.39
CA GLU A 414 13.22 -11.50 30.28
C GLU A 414 14.25 -11.19 31.38
N ARG A 415 14.06 -10.12 32.17
CA ARG A 415 14.95 -9.82 33.31
C ARG A 415 14.61 -10.77 34.47
N PRO A 416 15.60 -11.49 35.06
CA PRO A 416 15.37 -12.21 36.30
C PRO A 416 14.86 -11.22 37.36
N SER A 417 13.77 -11.57 38.04
CA SER A 417 13.36 -10.85 39.24
C SER A 417 14.41 -11.14 40.32
N TYR A 418 15.44 -10.31 40.40
CA TYR A 418 16.20 -10.22 41.64
C TYR A 418 15.32 -9.46 42.63
N SER A 419 14.54 -10.20 43.41
CA SER A 419 14.00 -9.69 44.67
C SER A 419 15.18 -9.56 45.64
N CYS A 420 15.51 -8.32 46.00
CA CYS A 420 16.30 -8.05 47.21
C CYS A 420 15.45 -8.34 48.45
#